data_AF-A0A0S7EKR9-F1
#
_entry.id   AF-A0A0S7EKR9-F1
#
_cell.length_a   1.000
_cell.length_b   1.000
_cell.length_c   1.000
_cell.angle_alpha   90.00
_cell.angle_beta   90.00
_cell.angle_gamma   90.00
#
_symmetry.space_group_name_H-M   'P 1'
#
loop_
_entity.id
_entity.type
_entity.pdbx_description
1 polymer ?
#
loop_
_entity_poly.entity_id
_entity_poly.type
_entity_poly.pdbx_seq_one_letter_code
_entity_poly.pdbx_strand_id
1 'polypeptide(L)'
;RLLSLHGNDISELQQGIFSDLASLSHLAIGANPLYCDCRLLWLSDWVKSGYKEPGIARCVGPQGLEGKLLLTTPADKFQCLGPVDISVQAKCTPCVSSLARTREPAKSTNPAVHLRLQVGFYG
;
A
#
# COMPACT_ATOMS: atom_id res chain seq x y z
N ARG A 1 -5.64 -20.52 -4.77
CA ARG A 1 -6.31 -20.13 -3.50
C ARG A 1 -6.63 -18.62 -3.54
N LEU A 2 -7.68 -18.17 -2.86
CA LEU A 2 -8.10 -16.77 -2.80
C LEU A 2 -7.69 -16.14 -1.46
N LEU A 3 -7.13 -14.93 -1.51
CA LEU A 3 -7.01 -14.04 -0.36
C LEU A 3 -7.92 -12.83 -0.58
N SER A 4 -8.79 -12.54 0.39
CA SER A 4 -9.63 -11.34 0.36
C SER A 4 -9.16 -10.34 1.41
N LEU A 5 -8.81 -9.15 0.93
CA LEU A 5 -8.52 -7.92 1.69
C LEU A 5 -9.48 -6.79 1.27
N HIS A 6 -10.57 -7.13 0.58
CA HIS A 6 -11.52 -6.17 0.04
C HIS A 6 -12.19 -5.35 1.16
N GLY A 7 -12.41 -4.05 0.92
CA GLY A 7 -13.17 -3.20 1.85
C GLY A 7 -12.44 -2.92 3.17
N ASN A 8 -11.12 -2.76 3.14
CA ASN A 8 -10.31 -2.36 4.29
C ASN A 8 -9.70 -0.96 4.06
N ASP A 9 -8.90 -0.48 5.02
CA ASP A 9 -8.21 0.81 4.95
C ASP A 9 -6.73 0.67 4.52
N ILE A 10 -6.45 -0.23 3.56
CA ILE A 10 -5.09 -0.48 3.09
C ILE A 10 -4.68 0.59 2.07
N SER A 11 -3.66 1.38 2.42
CA SER A 11 -3.03 2.33 1.48
C SER A 11 -1.77 1.79 0.82
N GLU A 12 -1.04 0.92 1.51
CA GLU A 12 0.22 0.34 1.05
C GLU A 12 0.36 -1.09 1.60
N LEU A 13 1.05 -1.95 0.84
CA LEU A 13 1.50 -3.25 1.30
C LEU A 13 3.01 -3.35 1.15
N GLN A 14 3.67 -3.89 2.18
CA GLN A 14 5.12 -4.09 2.16
C GLN A 14 5.51 -5.11 1.09
N GLN A 15 6.63 -4.87 0.41
CA GLN A 15 7.14 -5.80 -0.58
C GLN A 15 7.45 -7.15 0.09
N GLY A 16 7.07 -8.24 -0.58
CA GLY A 16 7.39 -9.59 -0.12
C GLY A 16 6.37 -10.21 0.84
N ILE A 17 5.31 -9.52 1.26
CA ILE A 17 4.29 -10.13 2.15
C ILE A 17 3.57 -11.37 1.55
N PHE A 18 3.68 -11.55 0.23
CA PHE A 18 3.12 -12.70 -0.48
C PHE A 18 4.18 -13.73 -0.89
N SER A 19 5.44 -13.57 -0.49
CA SER A 19 6.54 -14.51 -0.86
C SER A 19 6.24 -15.93 -0.40
N ASP A 20 5.68 -16.07 0.81
CA ASP A 20 5.43 -17.37 1.44
C ASP A 20 4.09 -17.99 0.97
N LEU A 21 3.30 -17.24 0.19
CA LEU A 21 1.99 -17.64 -0.29
C LEU A 21 2.06 -18.20 -1.72
N ALA A 22 2.92 -19.19 -1.96
CA ALA A 22 3.16 -19.75 -3.30
C ALA A 22 1.90 -20.29 -4.01
N SER A 23 0.87 -20.69 -3.25
CA SER A 23 -0.40 -21.21 -3.80
C SER A 23 -1.50 -20.14 -4.01
N LEU A 24 -1.16 -18.86 -3.82
CA LEU A 24 -2.08 -17.75 -4.00
C LEU A 24 -2.33 -17.46 -5.49
N SER A 25 -3.58 -17.64 -5.90
CA SER A 25 -4.01 -17.48 -7.29
C SER A 25 -4.82 -16.20 -7.50
N HIS A 26 -5.62 -15.80 -6.51
CA HIS A 26 -6.50 -14.64 -6.59
C HIS A 26 -6.34 -13.76 -5.35
N LEU A 27 -6.32 -12.45 -5.58
CA LEU A 27 -6.30 -11.40 -4.57
C LEU A 27 -7.50 -10.47 -4.81
N ALA A 28 -8.39 -10.36 -3.83
CA ALA A 28 -9.43 -9.34 -3.81
C ALA A 28 -8.96 -8.18 -2.91
N ILE A 29 -8.51 -7.07 -3.50
CA ILE A 29 -8.03 -5.89 -2.76
C ILE A 29 -8.79 -4.61 -3.14
N GLY A 30 -9.89 -4.73 -3.90
CA GLY A 30 -10.76 -3.59 -4.22
C GLY A 30 -11.32 -2.90 -2.97
N ALA A 31 -11.87 -1.69 -3.16
CA ALA A 31 -12.40 -0.87 -2.07
C ALA A 31 -11.40 -0.63 -0.93
N ASN A 32 -10.15 -0.30 -1.28
CA ASN A 32 -9.10 0.13 -0.37
C ASN A 32 -8.52 1.46 -0.86
N PRO A 33 -8.08 2.36 0.05
CA PRO A 33 -7.49 3.65 -0.31
C PRO A 33 -6.03 3.53 -0.79
N LEU A 34 -5.79 2.75 -1.85
CA LEU A 34 -4.46 2.43 -2.35
C LEU A 34 -3.70 3.68 -2.84
N TYR A 35 -2.49 3.87 -2.32
CA TYR A 35 -1.60 4.96 -2.72
C TYR A 35 -0.53 4.43 -3.66
N CYS A 36 -0.69 4.70 -4.96
CA CYS A 36 0.05 4.08 -6.05
C CYS A 36 1.36 4.81 -6.38
N ASP A 37 2.24 4.94 -5.39
CA ASP A 37 3.61 5.46 -5.57
C ASP A 37 4.61 4.32 -5.81
N CYS A 38 5.92 4.63 -5.81
CA CYS A 38 6.96 3.63 -6.05
C CYS A 38 6.93 2.44 -5.07
N ARG A 39 6.37 2.60 -3.86
CA ARG A 39 6.27 1.54 -2.85
C ARG A 39 5.18 0.53 -3.18
N LEU A 40 4.20 0.89 -4.00
CA LEU A 40 3.15 -0.02 -4.46
C LEU A 40 3.43 -0.61 -5.85
N LEU A 41 4.52 -0.21 -6.51
CA LEU A 41 4.93 -0.72 -7.83
C LEU A 41 5.01 -2.25 -7.83
N TRP A 42 5.65 -2.84 -6.81
CA TRP A 42 5.81 -4.29 -6.71
C TRP A 42 4.45 -5.02 -6.74
N LEU A 43 3.42 -4.44 -6.13
CA LEU A 43 2.10 -5.04 -6.07
C LEU A 43 1.43 -4.99 -7.45
N SER A 44 1.57 -3.88 -8.17
CA SER A 44 1.15 -3.75 -9.57
C SER A 44 1.79 -4.84 -10.44
N ASP A 45 3.10 -5.03 -10.33
CA ASP A 45 3.83 -6.02 -11.13
C ASP A 45 3.43 -7.45 -10.74
N TRP A 46 3.25 -7.70 -9.45
CA TRP A 46 2.84 -9.00 -8.94
C TRP A 46 1.44 -9.38 -9.41
N VAL A 47 0.46 -8.46 -9.40
CA VAL A 47 -0.90 -8.77 -9.91
C VAL A 47 -0.92 -8.97 -11.42
N LYS A 48 -0.08 -8.25 -12.18
CA LYS A 48 0.06 -8.39 -13.64
C LYS A 48 0.69 -9.73 -14.04
N SER A 49 1.68 -10.20 -13.28
CA SER A 49 2.45 -11.42 -13.60
C SER A 49 1.62 -12.71 -13.74
N GLY A 50 0.39 -12.72 -13.23
CA GLY A 50 -0.51 -13.87 -13.35
C GLY A 50 -1.99 -13.51 -13.28
N TYR A 51 -2.36 -12.28 -13.65
CA TYR A 51 -3.74 -11.77 -13.59
C TYR A 51 -4.42 -12.09 -12.24
N LYS A 52 -3.70 -11.84 -11.14
CA LYS A 52 -4.10 -12.29 -9.80
C LYS A 52 -5.21 -11.42 -9.19
N GLU A 53 -5.40 -10.21 -9.71
CA GLU A 53 -6.44 -9.28 -9.30
C GLU A 53 -7.34 -9.00 -10.52
N PRO A 54 -8.67 -9.03 -10.37
CA PRO A 54 -9.62 -8.97 -11.49
C PRO A 54 -9.80 -7.58 -12.13
N GLY A 55 -8.97 -6.58 -11.79
CA GLY A 55 -9.06 -5.23 -12.33
C GLY A 55 -10.08 -4.33 -11.63
N ILE A 56 -10.33 -4.55 -10.34
CA ILE A 56 -11.27 -3.77 -9.52
C ILE A 56 -10.52 -2.76 -8.63
N ALA A 57 -9.31 -3.10 -8.21
CA ALA A 57 -8.50 -2.25 -7.34
C ALA A 57 -8.13 -0.91 -8.00
N ARG A 58 -8.41 0.20 -7.32
CA ARG A 58 -8.18 1.57 -7.80
C ARG A 58 -7.28 2.34 -6.85
N CYS A 59 -6.46 3.20 -7.42
CA CYS A 59 -5.64 4.15 -6.68
C CYS A 59 -6.49 5.34 -6.22
N VAL A 60 -6.26 5.83 -5.00
CA VAL A 60 -6.82 7.10 -4.49
C VAL A 60 -5.81 8.25 -4.57
N GLY A 61 -4.57 7.95 -4.94
CA GLY A 61 -3.48 8.89 -5.13
C GLY A 61 -2.22 8.15 -5.58
N PRO A 62 -1.08 8.84 -5.79
CA PRO A 62 -0.90 10.30 -5.77
C PRO A 62 -1.65 11.05 -6.89
N GLN A 63 -1.49 12.38 -6.94
CA GLN A 63 -2.08 13.24 -7.96
C GLN A 63 -1.84 12.71 -9.38
N GLY A 64 -2.92 12.56 -10.15
CA GLY A 64 -2.91 12.04 -11.51
C GLY A 64 -3.15 10.52 -11.61
N LEU A 65 -3.18 9.82 -10.48
CA LEU A 65 -3.50 8.40 -10.39
C LEU A 65 -4.87 8.10 -9.77
N GLU A 66 -5.62 9.10 -9.33
CA GLU A 66 -6.95 8.90 -8.75
C GLU A 66 -7.89 8.15 -9.70
N GLY A 67 -8.50 7.08 -9.19
CA GLY A 67 -9.43 6.22 -9.93
C GLY A 67 -8.77 5.30 -10.97
N LYS A 68 -7.45 5.43 -11.22
CA LYS A 68 -6.71 4.54 -12.12
C LYS A 68 -6.62 3.15 -11.51
N LEU A 69 -6.65 2.13 -12.36
CA LEU A 69 -6.62 0.73 -11.93
C LEU A 69 -5.19 0.31 -11.59
N LEU A 70 -5.02 -0.39 -10.48
CA LEU A 70 -3.74 -0.98 -10.11
C LEU A 70 -3.21 -1.92 -11.22
N LEU A 71 -4.11 -2.71 -11.82
CA LEU A 71 -3.78 -3.68 -12.86
C LEU A 71 -3.27 -3.05 -14.17
N THR A 72 -3.79 -1.89 -14.58
CA THR A 72 -3.48 -1.30 -15.90
C THR A 72 -2.63 -0.04 -15.84
N THR A 73 -2.41 0.53 -14.65
CA THR A 73 -1.54 1.69 -14.51
C THR A 73 -0.11 1.33 -14.94
N PRO A 74 0.51 2.09 -15.85
CA PRO A 74 1.88 1.84 -16.29
C PRO A 74 2.90 1.98 -15.15
N ALA A 75 3.94 1.14 -15.16
CA ALA A 75 4.96 1.09 -14.11
C ALA A 75 5.70 2.42 -13.94
N ASP A 76 5.93 3.17 -15.02
CA ASP A 76 6.59 4.49 -15.00
C ASP A 76 5.80 5.54 -14.22
N LYS A 77 4.51 5.31 -13.92
CA LYS A 77 3.69 6.23 -13.12
C LYS A 77 3.81 6.01 -11.62
N PHE A 78 4.29 4.85 -11.18
CA PHE A 78 4.52 4.56 -9.77
C PHE A 78 5.83 5.21 -9.32
N GLN A 79 5.80 6.52 -9.12
CA GLN A 79 6.95 7.32 -8.70
C GLN A 79 6.75 7.82 -7.28
N CYS A 80 7.81 7.78 -6.48
CA CYS A 80 7.84 8.50 -5.23
C CYS A 80 8.31 9.93 -5.50
N LEU A 81 7.68 10.91 -4.84
CA LEU A 81 8.27 12.24 -4.76
C LEU A 81 9.66 12.07 -4.14
N GLY A 82 10.67 12.67 -4.78
CA GLY A 82 12.03 12.70 -4.26
C GLY A 82 12.09 13.33 -2.86
N PRO A 83 13.29 13.38 -2.23
CA PRO A 83 13.43 13.97 -0.91
C PRO A 83 12.75 15.34 -0.88
N VAL A 84 11.77 15.45 0.03
CA VAL A 84 11.03 16.69 0.26
C VAL A 84 12.06 17.79 0.51
N ASP A 85 11.93 18.92 -0.19
CA ASP A 85 12.87 20.03 -0.06
C ASP A 85 13.16 20.33 1.42
N ILE A 86 14.44 20.53 1.76
CA ILE A 86 14.88 20.70 3.15
C ILE A 86 14.12 21.84 3.83
N SER A 87 13.72 22.87 3.08
CA SER A 87 12.92 24.00 3.56
C SER A 87 11.47 23.63 3.88
N VAL A 88 10.90 22.65 3.16
CA VAL A 88 9.58 22.09 3.46
C VAL A 88 9.68 21.11 4.64
N GLN A 89 10.72 20.27 4.68
CA GLN A 89 10.95 19.35 5.79
C GLN A 89 11.23 20.09 7.11
N ALA A 90 12.01 21.19 7.06
CA ALA A 90 12.29 22.04 8.21
C ALA A 90 11.04 22.74 8.77
N LYS A 91 9.97 22.91 7.99
CA LYS A 91 8.67 23.39 8.48
C LYS A 91 7.87 22.28 9.19
N CYS A 92 8.09 21.02 8.82
CA CYS A 92 7.45 19.87 9.46
C CYS A 92 8.14 19.48 10.79
N THR A 93 9.46 19.65 10.90
CA THR A 93 10.25 19.25 12.10
C THR A 93 9.77 19.88 13.42
N PRO A 94 9.37 21.16 13.49
CA PRO A 94 8.83 21.77 14.71
C PRO A 94 7.50 21.14 15.18
N CYS A 95 6.63 20.75 14.24
CA CYS A 95 5.36 20.09 14.55
C CYS A 95 5.57 18.64 15.01
N VAL A 96 6.50 17.90 14.38
CA VAL A 96 6.84 16.52 14.78
C VAL A 96 7.53 16.49 16.15
N SER A 97 8.43 17.45 16.42
CA SER A 97 9.15 17.55 17.70
C SER A 97 8.30 18.09 18.85
N SER A 98 7.16 18.72 18.59
CA SER A 98 6.18 19.10 19.63
C SER A 98 5.28 17.93 20.00
N LEU A 99 4.85 17.11 19.03
CA LEU A 99 4.18 15.83 19.26
C LEU A 99 5.05 14.83 20.04
N ALA A 100 6.37 14.85 19.84
CA ALA A 100 7.32 14.02 20.60
C ALA A 100 7.49 14.47 22.07
N ARG A 101 7.00 15.65 22.45
CA ARG A 101 7.17 16.24 23.78
C ARG A 101 6.02 15.92 24.74
N THR A 102 4.83 15.65 24.20
CA THR A 102 3.78 14.96 24.94
C THR A 102 4.24 13.53 25.17
N ARG A 103 4.51 13.15 26.43
CA ARG A 103 4.81 11.77 26.84
C ARG A 103 3.57 10.86 26.74
N GLU A 104 2.92 10.87 25.59
CA GLU A 104 2.31 9.66 25.10
C GLU A 104 3.34 9.05 24.16
N PRO A 105 3.59 7.73 24.20
CA PRO A 105 4.33 7.11 23.13
C PRO A 105 3.55 7.45 21.86
N ALA A 106 4.07 8.37 21.04
CA ALA A 106 3.75 8.44 19.64
C ALA A 106 4.21 7.10 19.09
N LYS A 107 3.35 6.09 19.25
CA LYS A 107 3.41 4.85 18.53
C LYS A 107 3.25 5.33 17.10
N SER A 108 4.37 5.58 16.44
CA SER A 108 4.49 5.30 15.03
C SER A 108 4.33 3.79 14.88
N THR A 109 3.15 3.27 15.23
CA THR A 109 2.49 2.34 14.34
C THR A 109 2.24 3.18 13.11
N ASN A 110 3.25 3.28 12.26
CA ASN A 110 2.97 2.83 10.93
C ASN A 110 2.35 1.44 11.14
N PRO A 111 1.03 1.25 10.94
CA PRO A 111 0.58 -0.10 10.76
C PRO A 111 1.18 -0.42 9.39
N ALA A 112 2.44 -0.87 9.35
CA ALA A 112 2.67 -2.09 8.64
C ALA A 112 1.61 -2.99 9.24
N VAL A 113 0.44 -3.03 8.60
CA VAL A 113 -0.67 -3.90 8.94
C VAL A 113 0.06 -5.20 9.01
N HIS A 114 0.32 -5.66 10.24
CA HIS A 114 0.89 -6.95 10.45
C HIS A 114 -0.31 -7.82 10.16
N LEU A 115 -0.56 -7.99 8.86
CA LEU A 115 -1.50 -8.90 8.29
C LEU A 115 -0.85 -10.23 8.63
N ARG A 116 -1.04 -10.64 9.88
CA ARG A 116 -1.05 -12.05 10.24
C ARG A 116 -2.18 -12.60 9.39
N LEU A 117 -1.81 -13.00 8.20
CA LEU A 117 -2.65 -13.77 7.30
C LEU A 117 -2.95 -15.05 8.06
N GLN A 118 -4.01 -15.04 8.86
CA GLN A 118 -4.64 -16.27 9.29
C GLN A 118 -5.22 -16.85 8.01
N VAL A 119 -4.49 -17.81 7.43
CA VAL A 119 -4.95 -18.62 6.31
C VAL A 119 -6.19 -19.36 6.81
N GLY A 120 -7.37 -18.80 6.52
CA GLY A 120 -8.64 -19.48 6.73
C GLY A 120 -8.74 -20.61 5.71
N PHE A 121 -8.52 -21.85 6.16
CA PHE A 121 -8.88 -23.03 5.39
C PHE A 121 -10.40 -23.17 5.46
N TYR A 122 -11.12 -22.85 4.38
CA TYR A 122 -12.47 -23.36 4.19
C TYR A 122 -12.32 -24.78 3.61
N GLY A 123 -12.73 -25.76 4.41
CA GLY A 123 -12.91 -27.14 3.99
C GLY A 123 -14.20 -27.34 3.20
#